data_AF-A0A8H9I8P4-F1
#
_entry.id   AF-A0A8H9I8P4-F1
#
_cell.length_a   1.000
_cell.length_b   1.000
_cell.length_c   1.000
_cell.angle_alpha   90.00
_cell.angle_beta   90.00
_cell.angle_gamma   90.00
#
_symmetry.space_group_name_H-M   'P 1'
#
loop_
_entity.id
_entity.type
_entity.pdbx_description
1 polymer ?
#
loop_
_entity_poly.entity_id
_entity_poly.type
_entity_poly.pdbx_seq_one_letter_code
_entity_poly.pdbx_strand_id
1 'polypeptide(L)'
;MGYVDAVISTTGLIEFAPLNELTIEQFHTTVNNKILGHINLFQIAKPHIKQGGSITFTSGYVAQNPMPGSSAVSFVNAALDAFVKAAALDLGDSLHINTVSPRFVKETMLLMGMNSETGISAADTAKAYRHSIEGQETGQSFDVVDYIN
;
A
#
# COMPACT_ATOMS: atom_id res chain seq x y z
N MET A 1 18.45 18.03 1.87
CA MET A 1 18.32 16.57 1.73
C MET A 1 18.92 16.17 0.39
N GLY A 2 19.58 15.02 0.32
CA GLY A 2 20.09 14.48 -0.94
C GLY A 2 18.98 13.84 -1.77
N TYR A 3 19.32 13.41 -2.99
CA TYR A 3 18.40 12.65 -3.85
C TYR A 3 18.40 11.16 -3.49
N VAL A 4 17.25 10.52 -3.68
CA VAL A 4 17.08 9.06 -3.55
C VAL A 4 16.62 8.45 -4.87
N ASP A 5 16.89 7.16 -5.06
CA ASP A 5 16.45 6.41 -6.24
C ASP A 5 15.01 5.91 -6.08
N ALA A 6 14.62 5.55 -4.85
CA ALA A 6 13.28 5.02 -4.55
C ALA A 6 12.79 5.45 -3.17
N VAL A 7 11.47 5.53 -3.01
CA VAL A 7 10.78 5.73 -1.74
C VAL A 7 9.76 4.61 -1.54
N ILE A 8 9.75 3.97 -0.38
CA ILE A 8 8.75 2.97 -0.01
C ILE A 8 8.03 3.44 1.25
N SER A 9 6.70 3.42 1.23
CA SER A 9 5.88 3.61 2.43
C SER A 9 5.13 2.33 2.77
N THR A 10 5.50 1.77 3.92
CA THR A 10 4.81 0.65 4.58
C THR A 10 3.98 1.12 5.77
N THR A 11 3.57 2.39 5.75
CA THR A 11 2.83 3.04 6.84
C THR A 11 1.33 3.07 6.57
N GLY A 12 0.57 3.68 7.49
CA GLY A 12 -0.86 3.90 7.34
C GLY A 12 -1.66 3.08 8.34
N LEU A 13 -2.08 3.75 9.42
CA LEU A 13 -3.04 3.22 10.37
C LEU A 13 -4.41 3.05 9.71
N ILE A 14 -5.08 1.96 10.06
CA ILE A 14 -6.41 1.59 9.56
C ILE A 14 -7.25 1.06 10.72
N GLU A 15 -8.55 1.27 10.63
CA GLU A 15 -9.53 0.76 11.58
C GLU A 15 -10.28 -0.44 10.99
N PHE A 16 -10.58 -1.42 11.84
CA PHE A 16 -11.48 -2.54 11.54
C PHE A 16 -12.66 -2.50 12.50
N ALA A 17 -13.88 -2.54 11.97
CA ALA A 17 -15.10 -2.63 12.77
C ALA A 17 -16.26 -3.14 11.91
N PRO A 18 -17.22 -3.90 12.48
CA PRO A 18 -18.50 -4.19 11.84
C PRO A 18 -19.14 -2.92 11.27
N LEU A 19 -19.80 -3.03 10.11
CA LEU A 19 -20.32 -1.85 9.40
C LEU A 19 -21.30 -1.01 10.24
N ASN A 20 -22.09 -1.66 11.10
CA ASN A 20 -23.04 -1.04 12.02
C ASN A 20 -22.37 -0.36 13.24
N GLU A 21 -21.10 -0.65 13.51
CA GLU A 21 -20.32 -0.10 14.63
C GLU A 21 -19.26 0.90 14.16
N LEU A 22 -18.96 0.93 12.86
CA LEU A 22 -17.96 1.79 12.27
C LEU A 22 -18.38 3.26 12.32
N THR A 23 -17.58 4.09 13.00
CA THR A 23 -17.88 5.51 13.18
C THR A 23 -17.24 6.39 12.11
N ILE A 24 -17.78 7.60 11.93
CA ILE A 24 -17.17 8.61 11.05
C ILE A 24 -15.78 9.02 11.52
N GLU A 25 -15.51 9.01 12.83
CA GLU A 25 -14.18 9.28 13.38
C GLU A 25 -13.16 8.19 13.00
N GLN A 26 -13.57 6.93 12.98
CA GLN A 26 -12.73 5.83 12.48
C GLN A 26 -12.46 5.95 10.98
N PHE A 27 -13.45 6.42 10.20
CA PHE A 27 -13.23 6.78 8.79
C PHE A 27 -12.22 7.92 8.65
N HIS A 28 -12.34 9.00 9.43
CA HIS A 28 -11.38 10.10 9.41
C HIS A 28 -9.97 9.62 9.76
N THR A 29 -9.82 8.81 10.80
CA THR A 29 -8.54 8.21 11.19
C THR A 29 -7.94 7.43 10.03
N THR A 30 -8.71 6.53 9.43
CA THR A 30 -8.25 5.68 8.32
C THR A 30 -7.92 6.51 7.06
N VAL A 31 -8.74 7.50 6.69
CA VAL A 31 -8.52 8.39 5.53
C VAL A 31 -7.29 9.27 5.73
N ASN A 32 -7.19 9.94 6.87
CA ASN A 32 -6.09 10.87 7.16
C ASN A 32 -4.74 10.16 7.17
N ASN A 33 -4.70 8.93 7.68
CA ASN A 33 -3.47 8.14 7.74
C ASN A 33 -3.17 7.44 6.41
N LYS A 34 -4.13 6.68 5.87
CA LYS A 34 -3.86 5.80 4.73
C LYS A 34 -3.91 6.51 3.38
N ILE A 35 -4.82 7.44 3.17
CA ILE A 35 -4.90 8.18 1.90
C ILE A 35 -4.04 9.44 1.99
N LEU A 36 -4.44 10.38 2.87
CA LEU A 36 -3.84 11.71 2.90
C LEU A 36 -2.38 11.66 3.39
N GLY A 37 -2.04 10.73 4.28
CA GLY A 37 -0.65 10.50 4.69
C GLY A 37 0.26 10.11 3.51
N HIS A 38 -0.17 9.18 2.67
CA HIS A 38 0.60 8.77 1.48
C HIS A 38 0.65 9.85 0.40
N ILE A 39 -0.46 10.56 0.16
CA ILE A 39 -0.48 11.68 -0.78
C ILE A 39 0.43 12.81 -0.29
N ASN A 40 0.44 13.11 1.00
CA ASN A 40 1.34 14.10 1.57
C ASN A 40 2.81 13.65 1.42
N LEU A 41 3.11 12.38 1.69
CA LEU A 41 4.43 11.81 1.45
C LEU A 41 4.84 11.94 -0.02
N PHE A 42 3.95 11.63 -0.97
CA PHE A 42 4.19 11.83 -2.41
C PHE A 42 4.60 13.28 -2.72
N GLN A 43 3.83 14.25 -2.24
CA GLN A 43 4.09 15.67 -2.52
C GLN A 43 5.45 16.14 -1.98
N ILE A 44 5.84 15.63 -0.81
CA ILE A 44 7.12 15.93 -0.17
C ILE A 44 8.26 15.19 -0.86
N ALA A 45 8.08 13.93 -1.24
CA ALA A 45 9.13 13.06 -1.74
C ALA A 45 9.47 13.30 -3.21
N LYS A 46 8.48 13.60 -4.07
CA LYS A 46 8.68 13.71 -5.52
C LYS A 46 9.81 14.67 -5.97
N PRO A 47 10.09 15.85 -5.35
CA PRO A 47 11.24 16.67 -5.75
C PRO A 47 12.61 16.09 -5.34
N HIS A 48 12.62 15.04 -4.52
CA HIS A 48 13.82 14.39 -3.98
C HIS A 48 14.09 13.01 -4.60
N ILE A 49 13.19 12.51 -5.45
CA ILE A 49 13.39 11.27 -6.20
C ILE A 49 14.07 11.63 -7.52
N LYS A 50 15.11 10.88 -7.90
CA LYS A 50 15.80 11.08 -9.18
C LYS A 50 14.84 10.85 -10.36
N GLN A 51 15.14 11.47 -11.50
CA GLN A 51 14.43 11.21 -12.76
C GLN A 51 14.41 9.70 -13.05
N GLY A 52 13.22 9.16 -13.32
CA GLY A 52 13.02 7.72 -13.57
C GLY A 52 13.13 6.84 -12.32
N GLY A 53 13.21 7.44 -11.13
CA GLY A 53 13.10 6.73 -9.86
C GLY A 53 11.67 6.27 -9.58
N SER A 54 11.44 5.74 -8.38
CA SER A 54 10.13 5.16 -8.02
C SER A 54 9.62 5.52 -6.64
N ILE A 55 8.30 5.47 -6.48
CA ILE A 55 7.62 5.53 -5.18
C ILE A 55 6.59 4.41 -5.07
N THR A 56 6.66 3.66 -3.98
CA THR A 56 5.79 2.50 -3.73
C THR A 56 5.02 2.69 -2.43
N PHE A 57 3.70 2.57 -2.48
CA PHE A 57 2.85 2.59 -1.29
C PHE A 57 2.33 1.21 -0.95
N THR A 58 1.82 1.06 0.28
CA THR A 58 1.19 -0.17 0.73
C THR A 58 -0.32 0.01 0.74
N SER A 59 -1.03 -0.67 -0.17
CA SER A 59 -2.48 -0.80 -0.12
C SER A 59 -2.85 -2.05 0.71
N GLY A 60 -3.53 -3.03 0.11
CA GLY A 60 -3.81 -4.32 0.74
C GLY A 60 -4.89 -5.13 0.04
N TYR A 61 -4.78 -6.45 0.17
CA TYR A 61 -5.63 -7.44 -0.52
C TYR A 61 -7.14 -7.19 -0.38
N VAL A 62 -7.55 -6.68 0.78
CA VAL A 62 -8.95 -6.38 1.10
C VAL A 62 -9.56 -5.28 0.22
N ALA A 63 -8.76 -4.49 -0.51
CA ALA A 63 -9.25 -3.53 -1.51
C ALA A 63 -10.16 -4.19 -2.57
N GLN A 64 -9.76 -5.38 -3.02
CA GLN A 64 -10.47 -6.15 -4.05
C GLN A 64 -11.20 -7.37 -3.47
N ASN A 65 -10.82 -7.82 -2.28
CA ASN A 65 -11.32 -9.03 -1.64
C ASN A 65 -11.79 -8.72 -0.22
N PRO A 66 -12.88 -7.94 -0.07
CA PRO A 66 -13.33 -7.48 1.22
C PRO A 66 -13.83 -8.64 2.10
N MET A 67 -13.71 -8.46 3.40
CA MET A 67 -14.22 -9.36 4.43
C MET A 67 -15.10 -8.61 5.46
N PRO A 68 -15.90 -9.30 6.29
CA PRO A 68 -16.65 -8.65 7.36
C PRO A 68 -15.76 -7.74 8.21
N GLY A 69 -16.24 -6.52 8.45
CA GLY A 69 -15.52 -5.50 9.23
C GLY A 69 -14.44 -4.70 8.47
N SER A 70 -14.23 -4.98 7.19
CA SER A 70 -13.16 -4.33 6.39
C SER A 70 -13.58 -3.05 5.67
N SER A 71 -14.81 -2.56 5.82
CA SER A 71 -15.33 -1.48 4.97
C SER A 71 -14.44 -0.22 4.93
N ALA A 72 -13.90 0.22 6.07
CA ALA A 72 -12.99 1.38 6.12
C ALA A 72 -11.66 1.11 5.40
N VAL A 73 -10.99 0.00 5.74
CA VAL A 73 -9.70 -0.36 5.13
C VAL A 73 -9.82 -0.63 3.62
N SER A 74 -10.86 -1.33 3.19
CA SER A 74 -11.09 -1.67 1.78
C SER A 74 -11.33 -0.40 0.96
N PHE A 75 -12.11 0.54 1.50
CA PHE A 75 -12.31 1.86 0.90
C PHE A 75 -10.98 2.60 0.68
N VAL A 76 -10.16 2.75 1.72
CA VAL A 76 -8.91 3.53 1.59
C VAL A 76 -7.84 2.84 0.75
N ASN A 77 -7.77 1.51 0.78
CA ASN A 77 -6.82 0.78 -0.05
C ASN A 77 -7.22 0.88 -1.53
N ALA A 78 -8.51 0.71 -1.86
CA ALA A 78 -9.00 0.88 -3.23
C ALA A 78 -8.84 2.33 -3.72
N ALA A 79 -9.07 3.32 -2.85
CA ALA A 79 -8.82 4.72 -3.18
C ALA A 79 -7.33 4.99 -3.48
N LEU A 80 -6.42 4.39 -2.71
CA LEU A 80 -4.99 4.52 -2.92
C LEU A 80 -4.53 3.84 -4.22
N ASP A 81 -5.04 2.65 -4.53
CA ASP A 81 -4.78 1.96 -5.81
C ASP A 81 -5.27 2.82 -7.00
N ALA A 82 -6.47 3.41 -6.89
CA ALA A 82 -7.01 4.29 -7.92
C ALA A 82 -6.18 5.58 -8.09
N PHE A 83 -5.74 6.18 -6.98
CA PHE A 83 -4.85 7.34 -7.00
C PHE A 83 -3.54 7.03 -7.72
N VAL A 84 -2.89 5.92 -7.37
CA VAL A 84 -1.62 5.50 -7.99
C VAL A 84 -1.79 5.28 -9.50
N LYS A 85 -2.85 4.59 -9.90
CA LYS A 85 -3.14 4.34 -11.32
C LYS A 85 -3.35 5.63 -12.11
N ALA A 86 -4.05 6.61 -11.54
CA ALA A 86 -4.28 7.90 -12.17
C ALA A 86 -3.00 8.75 -12.20
N ALA A 87 -2.28 8.85 -11.08
CA ALA A 87 -1.05 9.64 -10.96
C ALA A 87 0.05 9.16 -11.92
N ALA A 88 0.13 7.86 -12.17
CA ALA A 88 1.07 7.29 -13.14
C ALA A 88 0.89 7.86 -14.56
N LEU A 89 -0.34 8.18 -14.97
CA LEU A 89 -0.62 8.77 -16.28
C LEU A 89 -0.05 10.18 -16.41
N ASP A 90 -0.11 10.96 -15.34
CA ASP A 90 0.40 12.34 -15.30
C ASP A 90 1.92 12.39 -15.16
N LEU A 91 2.51 11.42 -14.46
CA LEU A 91 3.96 11.36 -14.20
C LEU A 91 4.75 10.83 -15.41
N GLY A 92 4.20 9.88 -16.17
CA GLY A 92 4.92 9.19 -17.24
C GLY A 92 6.27 8.65 -16.76
N ASP A 93 7.29 8.78 -17.61
CA ASP A 93 8.65 8.27 -17.34
C ASP A 93 9.44 9.10 -16.32
N SER A 94 8.85 10.17 -15.77
CA SER A 94 9.56 11.02 -14.80
C SER A 94 9.68 10.37 -13.43
N LEU A 95 8.67 9.58 -13.05
CA LEU A 95 8.58 8.93 -11.75
C LEU A 95 7.61 7.76 -11.85
N HIS A 96 8.07 6.55 -11.54
CA HIS A 96 7.20 5.39 -11.42
C HIS A 96 6.49 5.39 -10.06
N ILE A 97 5.18 5.14 -10.06
CA ILE A 97 4.37 5.10 -8.83
C ILE A 97 3.54 3.83 -8.82
N ASN A 98 3.62 3.05 -7.74
CA ASN A 98 2.93 1.77 -7.62
C ASN A 98 2.38 1.55 -6.19
N THR A 99 1.49 0.56 -6.05
CA THR A 99 1.14 -0.02 -4.76
C THR A 99 1.57 -1.47 -4.69
N VAL A 100 1.88 -1.94 -3.48
CA VAL A 100 1.93 -3.36 -3.14
C VAL A 100 0.69 -3.69 -2.31
N SER A 101 0.09 -4.83 -2.60
CA SER A 101 -1.11 -5.37 -1.96
C SER A 101 -0.77 -6.60 -1.13
N PRO A 102 -0.44 -6.45 0.17
CA PRO A 102 -0.09 -7.58 1.02
C PRO A 102 -1.28 -8.48 1.35
N ARG A 103 -0.98 -9.77 1.56
CA ARG A 103 -1.81 -10.66 2.37
C ARG A 103 -1.51 -10.44 3.86
N PHE A 104 -2.27 -11.11 4.72
CA PHE A 104 -2.01 -11.03 6.15
C PHE A 104 -0.61 -11.58 6.44
N VAL A 105 0.25 -10.72 7.00
CA VAL A 105 1.65 -11.06 7.26
C VAL A 105 1.73 -12.11 8.37
N LYS A 106 2.44 -13.22 8.10
CA LYS A 106 2.54 -14.39 8.97
C LYS A 106 3.00 -14.02 10.38
N GLU A 107 4.03 -13.19 10.48
CA GLU A 107 4.60 -12.72 11.73
C GLU A 107 3.59 -11.91 12.55
N THR A 108 2.78 -11.07 11.89
CA THR A 108 1.70 -10.32 12.54
C THR A 108 0.62 -11.27 13.07
N MET A 109 0.22 -12.27 12.29
CA MET A 109 -0.75 -13.27 12.73
C MET A 109 -0.27 -14.02 13.98
N LEU A 110 1.01 -14.41 14.01
CA LEU A 110 1.62 -15.05 15.18
C LEU A 110 1.60 -14.14 16.41
N LEU A 111 1.93 -12.86 16.26
CA LEU A 111 1.86 -11.87 17.35
C LEU A 111 0.43 -11.67 17.87
N MET A 112 -0.57 -11.83 17.01
CA MET A 112 -1.99 -11.75 17.36
C MET A 112 -2.55 -13.08 17.90
N GLY A 113 -1.74 -14.15 18.01
CA GLY A 113 -2.19 -15.47 18.45
C GLY A 113 -3.10 -16.19 17.45
N MET A 114 -3.05 -15.81 16.17
CA MET A 114 -3.84 -16.40 15.10
C MET A 114 -3.10 -17.57 14.44
N ASN A 115 -3.84 -18.54 13.87
CA ASN A 115 -3.24 -19.54 12.98
C ASN A 115 -2.65 -18.81 11.76
N SER A 116 -1.35 -18.95 11.53
CA SER A 116 -0.60 -18.24 10.49
C SER A 116 -0.33 -19.07 9.21
N GLU A 117 -0.94 -20.25 9.05
CA GLU A 117 -0.73 -21.14 7.89
C GLU A 117 -1.11 -20.50 6.56
N THR A 118 -2.10 -19.62 6.56
CA THR A 118 -2.56 -18.88 5.37
C THR A 118 -1.86 -17.54 5.18
N GLY A 119 -0.98 -17.16 6.12
CA GLY A 119 -0.23 -15.91 6.07
C GLY A 119 1.00 -16.01 5.16
N ILE A 120 1.40 -14.88 4.59
CA ILE A 120 2.64 -14.76 3.80
C ILE A 120 3.70 -14.12 4.69
N SER A 121 4.94 -14.64 4.66
CA SER A 121 6.01 -14.09 5.49
C SER A 121 6.31 -12.64 5.10
N ALA A 122 6.81 -11.84 6.05
CA ALA A 122 7.26 -10.48 5.76
C ALA A 122 8.37 -10.47 4.69
N ALA A 123 9.25 -11.47 4.72
CA ALA A 123 10.33 -11.63 3.74
C ALA A 123 9.80 -11.91 2.32
N ASP A 124 8.80 -12.77 2.20
CA ASP A 124 8.14 -13.06 0.92
C ASP A 124 7.32 -11.86 0.42
N THR A 125 6.62 -11.17 1.33
CA THR A 125 5.92 -9.92 1.03
C THR A 125 6.88 -8.87 0.47
N ALA A 126 8.10 -8.77 1.02
CA ALA A 126 9.13 -7.83 0.56
C ALA A 126 9.57 -8.05 -0.89
N LYS A 127 9.38 -9.24 -1.46
CA LYS A 127 9.73 -9.53 -2.87
C LYS A 127 8.93 -8.66 -3.84
N ALA A 128 7.65 -8.37 -3.56
CA ALA A 128 6.83 -7.49 -4.38
C ALA A 128 7.27 -6.02 -4.30
N TYR A 129 7.71 -5.55 -3.11
CA TYR A 129 8.28 -4.22 -2.97
C TYR A 129 9.60 -4.08 -3.73
N ARG A 130 10.44 -5.12 -3.70
CA ARG A 130 11.67 -5.17 -4.49
C ARG A 130 11.35 -5.10 -5.98
N HIS A 131 10.38 -5.88 -6.47
CA HIS A 131 9.92 -5.79 -7.86
C HIS A 131 9.48 -4.37 -8.22
N SER A 132 8.69 -3.74 -7.37
CA SER A 132 8.19 -2.37 -7.59
C SER A 132 9.29 -1.31 -7.76
N ILE A 133 10.46 -1.49 -7.13
CA ILE A 133 11.57 -0.52 -7.23
C ILE A 133 12.62 -0.90 -8.29
N GLU A 134 12.76 -2.18 -8.63
CA GLU A 134 13.70 -2.68 -9.64
C GLU A 134 13.07 -2.73 -11.05
N GLY A 135 11.75 -2.84 -11.13
CA GLY A 135 10.96 -2.89 -12.36
C GLY A 135 10.82 -1.53 -13.06
N GLN A 136 10.08 -1.53 -14.16
CA GLN A 136 9.81 -0.34 -14.98
C GLN A 136 8.31 -0.05 -15.09
N GLU A 137 7.48 -0.90 -14.49
CA GLU A 137 6.04 -0.71 -14.48
C GLU A 137 5.63 0.46 -13.56
N THR A 138 4.58 1.16 -13.94
CA THR A 138 3.98 2.26 -13.18
C THR A 138 2.45 2.11 -13.19
N GLY A 139 1.78 2.65 -12.18
CA GLY A 139 0.33 2.59 -12.02
C GLY A 139 -0.20 1.20 -11.68
N GLN A 140 0.64 0.30 -11.16
CA GLN A 140 0.28 -1.08 -10.82
C GLN A 140 -0.05 -1.25 -9.34
N SER A 141 -0.86 -2.26 -9.05
CA SER A 141 -1.07 -2.81 -7.71
C SER A 141 -0.59 -4.25 -7.70
N PHE A 142 0.56 -4.49 -7.09
CA PHE A 142 1.23 -5.79 -7.09
C PHE A 142 0.68 -6.67 -5.95
N ASP A 143 -0.06 -7.74 -6.28
CA ASP A 143 -0.43 -8.76 -5.29
C ASP A 143 0.80 -9.58 -4.93
N VAL A 144 1.11 -9.65 -3.64
CA VAL A 144 2.33 -10.33 -3.16
C VAL A 144 2.38 -11.80 -3.56
N VAL A 145 1.23 -12.45 -3.80
CA VAL A 145 1.19 -13.86 -4.22
C VAL A 145 1.89 -14.12 -5.56
N ASP A 146 1.96 -13.10 -6.42
CA ASP A 146 2.57 -13.24 -7.75
C ASP A 146 4.12 -13.23 -7.69
N TYR A 147 4.70 -12.98 -6.51
CA TYR A 147 6.14 -12.79 -6.31
C TYR A 147 6.78 -13.80 -5.35
N ILE A 148 6.01 -14.79 -4.88
CA ILE A 148 6.46 -15.80 -3.91
C ILE A 148 6.79 -17.12 -4.60
N ASN A 149 7.87 -17.13 -5.37
CA ASN A 149 8.53 -18.36 -5.80
C ASN A 149 9.70 -18.71 -4.87
#